data_AF-A0A8T0UCP0-F1
#
_entry.id   AF-A0A8T0UCP0-F1
#
_cell.length_a   1.000
_cell.length_b   1.000
_cell.length_c   1.000
_cell.angle_alpha   90.00
_cell.angle_beta   90.00
_cell.angle_gamma   90.00
#
_symmetry.space_group_name_H-M   'P 1'
#
loop_
_entity.id
_entity.type
_entity.pdbx_description
1 polymer ?
#
loop_
_entity_poly.entity_id
_entity_poly.type
_entity_poly.pdbx_seq_one_letter_code
_entity_poly.pdbx_strand_id
1 'polypeptide(L)'
;MVWSPVGCLDPENFREFKLVEKRQLSHNVAKLKFVLPTPTSVLGLPIGQHISCRFGYVFYHLRRLVLQGRAFYLNFCNLDSPPVCPCCSRGQDAAGEEVIKPYTPTTLDSDLGHFELVIKMYPQGRMSHHFREMKVGDYMSVKGPKGRFKYQPGQVRAFGMIAGGSGITPMFQVTRAILENPQDNTKVHLIYANVTYDDILLKEELDSMAKNYPDRFKIYYVLNQPPEIWDGGVGFVSKEMIQAHCPAPAADIQVLRCGPPPMNKAMAAHLDELGYTKEMQFQF
;
A
#
# COMPACT_ATOMS: atom_id res chain seq x y z
N MET A 1 -27.37 14.83 10.16
CA MET A 1 -27.11 13.42 9.80
C MET A 1 -26.13 13.46 8.63
N VAL A 2 -24.84 13.27 8.87
CA VAL A 2 -23.83 13.33 7.79
C VAL A 2 -23.86 11.98 7.08
N TRP A 3 -24.36 11.95 5.84
CA TRP A 3 -24.37 10.74 5.01
C TRP A 3 -22.92 10.38 4.68
N SER A 4 -22.37 9.40 5.39
CA SER A 4 -21.08 8.81 5.01
C SER A 4 -21.35 7.79 3.90
N PRO A 5 -20.74 7.92 2.71
CA PRO A 5 -20.97 6.97 1.63
C PRO A 5 -20.58 5.55 2.08
N VAL A 6 -21.40 4.57 1.73
CA VAL A 6 -21.13 3.16 2.04
C VAL A 6 -19.90 2.71 1.25
N GLY A 7 -18.87 2.22 1.96
CA GLY A 7 -17.65 1.71 1.37
C GLY A 7 -17.87 0.50 0.47
N CYS A 8 -17.02 0.36 -0.56
CA CYS A 8 -17.07 -0.78 -1.48
C CYS A 8 -16.44 -2.06 -0.92
N LEU A 9 -15.62 -1.96 0.11
CA LEU A 9 -14.93 -3.09 0.74
C LEU A 9 -15.88 -3.95 1.60
N ASP A 10 -15.51 -5.23 1.75
CA ASP A 10 -16.18 -6.20 2.62
C ASP A 10 -15.13 -6.88 3.51
N PRO A 11 -15.26 -6.83 4.84
CA PRO A 11 -14.24 -7.34 5.74
C PRO A 11 -14.19 -8.86 5.77
N GLU A 12 -15.30 -9.53 5.44
CA GLU A 12 -15.43 -10.99 5.52
C GLU A 12 -15.22 -11.64 4.16
N ASN A 13 -15.71 -11.02 3.09
CA ASN A 13 -15.75 -11.60 1.75
C ASN A 13 -14.82 -10.88 0.76
N PHE A 14 -14.31 -11.61 -0.23
CA PHE A 14 -13.61 -11.02 -1.35
C PHE A 14 -14.59 -10.44 -2.36
N ARG A 15 -14.29 -9.25 -2.89
CA ARG A 15 -15.00 -8.57 -3.97
C ARG A 15 -14.09 -8.32 -5.15
N GLU A 16 -14.64 -8.38 -6.35
CA GLU A 16 -13.88 -8.22 -7.59
C GLU A 16 -13.85 -6.76 -8.05
N PHE A 17 -12.67 -6.24 -8.35
CA PHE A 17 -12.48 -4.89 -8.89
C PHE A 17 -11.74 -4.94 -10.21
N LYS A 18 -12.26 -4.23 -11.23
CA LYS A 18 -11.72 -4.24 -12.58
C LYS A 18 -10.53 -3.28 -12.70
N LEU A 19 -9.41 -3.78 -13.23
CA LEU A 19 -8.26 -2.97 -13.63
C LEU A 19 -8.63 -2.16 -14.88
N VAL A 20 -8.57 -0.84 -14.76
CA VAL A 20 -8.87 0.09 -15.87
C VAL A 20 -7.63 0.78 -16.42
N GLU A 21 -6.55 0.85 -15.65
CA GLU A 21 -5.29 1.44 -16.08
C GLU A 21 -4.11 0.73 -15.41
N LYS A 22 -3.05 0.50 -16.18
CA LYS A 22 -1.76 0.00 -15.69
C LYS A 22 -0.64 0.85 -16.28
N ARG A 23 0.04 1.61 -15.43
CA ARG A 23 1.14 2.49 -15.82
C ARG A 23 2.45 1.97 -15.25
N GLN A 24 3.39 1.62 -16.12
CA GLN A 24 4.74 1.28 -15.69
C GLN A 24 5.46 2.56 -15.23
N LEU A 25 6.02 2.57 -14.01
CA LEU A 25 6.75 3.72 -13.47
C LEU A 25 8.27 3.53 -13.58
N SER A 26 8.76 2.31 -13.40
CA SER A 26 10.17 1.95 -13.54
C SER A 26 10.29 0.49 -13.99
N HIS A 27 11.50 -0.07 -14.13
CA HIS A 27 11.69 -1.47 -14.56
C HIS A 27 10.99 -2.51 -13.65
N ASN A 28 10.77 -2.19 -12.38
CA ASN A 28 10.17 -3.09 -11.39
C ASN A 28 8.96 -2.49 -10.65
N VAL A 29 8.42 -1.34 -11.07
CA VAL A 29 7.29 -0.68 -10.40
C VAL A 29 6.18 -0.36 -11.39
N ALA A 30 4.94 -0.67 -11.01
CA ALA A 30 3.75 -0.26 -11.73
C ALA A 30 2.70 0.37 -10.81
N LYS A 31 1.99 1.36 -11.33
CA LYS A 31 0.77 1.92 -10.74
C LYS A 31 -0.44 1.28 -11.43
N LEU A 32 -1.34 0.71 -10.64
CA LEU A 32 -2.55 0.02 -11.12
C LEU A 32 -3.78 0.72 -10.59
N LYS A 33 -4.70 1.08 -11.48
CA LYS A 33 -5.95 1.77 -11.14
C LYS A 33 -7.14 0.83 -11.32
N PHE A 34 -7.90 0.64 -10.25
CA PHE A 34 -9.08 -0.20 -10.23
C PHE A 34 -10.33 0.65 -10.08
N VAL A 35 -11.35 0.38 -10.89
CA VAL A 35 -12.61 1.12 -10.85
C VAL A 35 -13.53 0.57 -9.75
N LEU A 36 -14.22 1.47 -9.05
CA LEU A 36 -15.28 1.16 -8.10
C LEU A 36 -16.64 1.03 -8.83
N PRO A 37 -17.70 0.50 -8.19
CA PRO A 37 -18.99 0.26 -8.84
C PRO A 37 -19.62 1.49 -9.49
N THR A 38 -19.43 2.68 -8.92
CA THR A 38 -19.90 3.96 -9.49
C THR A 38 -18.82 5.04 -9.43
N PRO A 39 -18.89 6.08 -10.28
CA PRO A 39 -17.94 7.22 -10.23
C PRO A 39 -17.94 8.00 -8.92
N THR A 40 -18.99 7.88 -8.10
CA THR A 40 -19.15 8.55 -6.81
C THR A 40 -18.88 7.64 -5.61
N SER A 41 -18.60 6.36 -5.87
CA SER A 41 -18.30 5.38 -4.81
C SER A 41 -16.96 5.70 -4.14
N VAL A 42 -16.86 5.37 -2.85
CA VAL A 42 -15.59 5.40 -2.10
C VAL A 42 -15.13 3.97 -1.82
N LEU A 43 -13.83 3.76 -1.61
CA LEU A 43 -13.32 2.44 -1.26
C LEU A 43 -13.82 2.03 0.13
N GLY A 44 -13.88 2.97 1.07
CA GLY A 44 -14.27 2.73 2.46
C GLY A 44 -13.14 2.11 3.26
N LEU A 45 -11.91 2.60 3.07
CA LEU A 45 -10.72 2.12 3.77
C LEU A 45 -10.31 3.14 4.84
N PRO A 46 -10.52 2.84 6.14
CA PRO A 46 -10.06 3.71 7.21
C PRO A 46 -8.56 3.96 7.15
N ILE A 47 -8.15 5.19 7.47
CA ILE A 47 -6.75 5.61 7.41
C ILE A 47 -5.92 4.77 8.40
N GLY A 48 -4.83 4.17 7.91
CA GLY A 48 -4.01 3.25 8.67
C GLY A 48 -4.34 1.77 8.46
N GLN A 49 -5.41 1.46 7.72
CA GLN A 49 -5.77 0.10 7.35
C GLN A 49 -5.33 -0.21 5.90
N HIS A 50 -5.30 -1.49 5.58
CA HIS A 50 -4.92 -2.00 4.26
C HIS A 50 -5.97 -2.98 3.73
N ILE A 51 -5.84 -3.37 2.47
CA ILE A 51 -6.64 -4.40 1.83
C ILE A 51 -5.85 -5.69 1.67
N SER A 52 -6.53 -6.83 1.60
CA SER A 52 -5.95 -8.11 1.22
C SER A 52 -6.31 -8.40 -0.24
N CYS A 53 -5.30 -8.52 -1.10
CA CYS A 53 -5.49 -8.94 -2.48
C CYS A 53 -5.23 -10.44 -2.60
N ARG A 54 -6.15 -11.16 -3.25
CA ARG A 54 -6.04 -12.60 -3.50
C ARG A 54 -5.84 -12.86 -4.98
N PHE A 55 -4.97 -13.82 -5.28
CA PHE A 55 -4.67 -14.23 -6.63
C PHE A 55 -4.72 -15.74 -6.78
N GLY A 56 -5.19 -16.15 -7.95
CA GLY A 56 -5.25 -17.54 -8.36
C GLY A 56 -5.04 -17.73 -9.85
N TYR A 57 -4.13 -18.65 -10.21
CA TYR A 57 -3.75 -18.93 -11.59
C TYR A 57 -4.89 -19.57 -12.40
N VAL A 58 -5.67 -20.49 -11.81
CA VAL A 58 -6.70 -21.25 -12.55
C VAL A 58 -7.78 -20.30 -13.11
N PHE A 59 -8.20 -19.31 -12.32
CA PHE A 59 -9.22 -18.34 -12.74
C PHE A 59 -8.71 -17.42 -13.86
N TYR A 60 -7.43 -17.00 -13.79
CA TYR A 60 -6.81 -16.13 -14.80
C TYR A 60 -6.75 -16.81 -16.17
N HIS A 61 -6.34 -18.08 -16.23
CA HIS A 61 -6.19 -18.80 -17.49
C HIS A 61 -7.52 -19.24 -18.10
N LEU A 62 -8.44 -19.81 -17.31
CA LEU A 62 -9.77 -20.21 -17.79
C LEU A 62 -10.59 -19.03 -18.30
N ARG A 63 -10.61 -17.90 -17.57
CA ARG A 63 -11.41 -16.75 -17.96
C ARG A 63 -10.86 -16.08 -19.22
N ARG A 64 -9.53 -16.08 -19.41
CA ARG A 64 -8.89 -15.64 -20.65
C ARG A 64 -9.24 -16.55 -21.84
N LEU A 65 -9.27 -17.87 -21.65
CA LEU A 65 -9.69 -18.81 -22.69
C LEU A 65 -11.16 -18.62 -23.09
N VAL A 66 -12.04 -18.35 -22.13
CA VAL A 66 -13.46 -18.03 -22.37
C VAL A 66 -13.62 -16.71 -23.12
N LEU A 67 -12.96 -15.63 -22.68
CA LEU A 67 -13.04 -14.31 -23.32
C LEU A 67 -12.41 -14.26 -24.72
N GLN A 68 -11.44 -15.14 -25.02
CA GLN A 68 -10.81 -15.25 -26.34
C GLN A 68 -11.53 -16.22 -27.29
N GLY A 69 -12.70 -16.74 -26.91
CA GLY A 69 -13.47 -17.69 -27.74
C GLY A 69 -12.75 -19.03 -27.97
N ARG A 70 -11.75 -19.36 -27.15
CA ARG A 70 -10.91 -20.58 -27.26
C ARG A 70 -11.29 -21.66 -26.25
N ALA A 71 -12.40 -21.49 -25.52
CA ALA A 71 -12.92 -22.50 -24.61
C ALA A 71 -13.54 -23.67 -25.40
N PHE A 72 -12.71 -24.65 -25.78
CA PHE A 72 -13.18 -25.97 -26.15
C PHE A 72 -13.72 -26.64 -24.88
N TYR A 73 -15.05 -26.80 -24.81
CA TYR A 73 -15.82 -27.67 -23.90
C TYR A 73 -15.16 -28.02 -22.56
N LEU A 74 -15.37 -27.18 -21.55
CA LEU A 74 -15.49 -27.66 -20.19
C LEU A 74 -16.98 -27.66 -19.85
N ASN A 75 -17.60 -28.83 -19.96
CA ASN A 75 -18.96 -29.10 -19.49
C ASN A 75 -18.99 -28.92 -17.97
N PHE A 76 -19.21 -27.72 -17.45
CA PHE A 76 -19.80 -27.53 -16.11
C PHE A 76 -20.40 -26.12 -16.00
N CYS A 77 -21.69 -26.10 -15.66
CA CYS A 77 -22.52 -25.01 -15.13
C CYS A 77 -23.17 -24.02 -16.13
N ASN A 78 -24.52 -24.00 -16.08
CA ASN A 78 -25.44 -23.16 -16.83
C ASN A 78 -25.09 -21.66 -16.76
N LEU A 79 -25.15 -21.00 -17.92
CA LEU A 79 -24.72 -19.62 -18.18
C LEU A 79 -25.80 -18.54 -17.91
N ASP A 80 -26.94 -18.89 -17.32
CA ASP A 80 -28.10 -17.98 -17.22
C ASP A 80 -28.35 -17.39 -15.81
N SER A 81 -27.31 -17.12 -15.01
CA SER A 81 -27.45 -16.45 -13.71
C SER A 81 -26.25 -15.56 -13.37
N PRO A 82 -26.44 -14.42 -12.66
CA PRO A 82 -25.34 -13.52 -12.29
C PRO A 82 -24.25 -14.29 -11.52
N PRO A 83 -22.96 -13.94 -11.67
CA PRO A 83 -21.87 -14.87 -11.44
C PRO A 83 -21.59 -15.00 -9.94
N VAL A 84 -22.17 -16.01 -9.32
CA VAL A 84 -21.71 -16.53 -8.03
C VAL A 84 -21.79 -18.05 -8.09
N CYS A 85 -20.90 -18.71 -8.86
CA CYS A 85 -20.60 -20.12 -8.61
C CYS A 85 -19.61 -20.20 -7.43
N PRO A 86 -19.98 -20.82 -6.30
CA PRO A 86 -19.07 -21.03 -5.17
C PRO A 86 -17.86 -21.92 -5.52
N CYS A 87 -17.98 -22.70 -6.61
CA CYS A 87 -16.95 -23.55 -7.18
C CYS A 87 -15.82 -22.76 -7.88
N CYS A 88 -16.16 -21.62 -8.49
CA CYS A 88 -15.25 -20.79 -9.28
C CYS A 88 -14.48 -19.77 -8.44
N SER A 89 -14.83 -19.62 -7.15
CA SER A 89 -14.31 -18.58 -6.25
C SER A 89 -12.94 -18.88 -5.65
N ARG A 90 -12.31 -20.00 -5.98
CA ARG A 90 -11.02 -20.46 -5.44
C ARG A 90 -10.00 -20.53 -6.54
N GLY A 91 -9.43 -19.38 -6.87
CA GLY A 91 -8.32 -19.33 -7.79
C GLY A 91 -7.08 -19.89 -7.08
N GLN A 92 -6.61 -21.05 -7.51
CA GLN A 92 -5.40 -21.69 -7.01
C GLN A 92 -4.20 -21.38 -7.91
N ASP A 93 -2.99 -21.32 -7.36
CA ASP A 93 -1.76 -21.21 -8.16
C ASP A 93 -1.38 -22.51 -8.89
N ALA A 94 -0.29 -22.51 -9.66
CA ALA A 94 0.19 -23.71 -10.36
C ALA A 94 0.50 -24.89 -9.41
N ALA A 95 0.61 -24.65 -8.10
CA ALA A 95 0.78 -25.64 -7.04
C ALA A 95 -0.49 -25.89 -6.23
N GLY A 96 -1.64 -25.28 -6.58
CA GLY A 96 -2.90 -25.47 -5.86
C GLY A 96 -3.15 -24.46 -4.72
N GLU A 97 -2.26 -23.51 -4.46
CA GLU A 97 -2.34 -22.62 -3.29
C GLU A 97 -2.91 -21.23 -3.62
N GLU A 98 -3.79 -20.71 -2.76
CA GLU A 98 -4.24 -19.31 -2.83
C GLU A 98 -3.15 -18.38 -2.28
N VAL A 99 -2.73 -17.38 -3.07
CA VAL A 99 -1.79 -16.36 -2.59
C VAL A 99 -2.56 -15.11 -2.19
N ILE A 100 -2.53 -14.78 -0.89
CA ILE A 100 -3.15 -13.57 -0.33
C ILE A 100 -2.05 -12.67 0.22
N LYS A 101 -2.02 -11.39 -0.17
CA LYS A 101 -1.04 -10.41 0.31
C LYS A 101 -1.69 -9.07 0.65
N PRO A 102 -1.19 -8.37 1.70
CA PRO A 102 -1.67 -7.05 2.06
C PRO A 102 -1.12 -5.99 1.10
N TYR A 103 -1.96 -4.98 0.80
CA TYR A 103 -1.60 -3.79 0.04
C TYR A 103 -2.30 -2.57 0.62
N THR A 104 -1.59 -1.46 0.73
CA THR A 104 -2.20 -0.18 1.08
C THR A 104 -2.36 0.66 -0.18
N PRO A 105 -3.61 1.00 -0.58
CA PRO A 105 -3.85 1.93 -1.67
C PRO A 105 -3.23 3.30 -1.41
N THR A 106 -2.79 3.97 -2.48
CA THR A 106 -2.27 5.35 -2.43
C THR A 106 -3.37 6.40 -2.57
N THR A 107 -4.61 5.96 -2.79
CA THR A 107 -5.83 6.78 -2.80
C THR A 107 -6.49 6.81 -1.41
N LEU A 108 -7.24 7.88 -1.16
CA LEU A 108 -8.10 8.07 0.02
C LEU A 108 -9.58 8.01 -0.40
N ASP A 109 -10.50 8.00 0.55
CA ASP A 109 -11.94 8.06 0.26
C ASP A 109 -12.39 9.42 -0.32
N SER A 110 -11.50 10.43 -0.35
CA SER A 110 -11.69 11.65 -1.14
C SER A 110 -11.51 11.43 -2.65
N ASP A 111 -10.83 10.35 -3.07
CA ASP A 111 -10.66 9.98 -4.47
C ASP A 111 -11.83 9.08 -4.91
N LEU A 112 -12.82 9.69 -5.56
CA LEU A 112 -14.04 8.98 -5.92
C LEU A 112 -13.85 8.04 -7.13
N GLY A 113 -14.60 6.94 -7.11
CA GLY A 113 -14.82 6.05 -8.25
C GLY A 113 -13.67 5.11 -8.58
N HIS A 114 -12.55 5.16 -7.87
CA HIS A 114 -11.42 4.27 -8.12
C HIS A 114 -10.52 4.13 -6.88
N PHE A 115 -9.60 3.16 -6.92
CA PHE A 115 -8.45 3.14 -6.04
C PHE A 115 -7.18 2.75 -6.80
N GLU A 116 -6.03 3.20 -6.30
CA GLU A 116 -4.73 2.94 -6.93
C GLU A 116 -3.81 2.12 -6.02
N LEU A 117 -3.11 1.16 -6.63
CA LEU A 117 -2.04 0.40 -6.00
C LEU A 117 -0.71 0.70 -6.69
N VAL A 118 0.30 1.07 -5.92
CA VAL A 118 1.68 1.16 -6.38
C VAL A 118 2.41 -0.11 -5.98
N ILE A 119 2.77 -0.92 -6.96
CA ILE A 119 3.30 -2.26 -6.76
C ILE A 119 4.75 -2.32 -7.21
N LYS A 120 5.65 -2.63 -6.27
CA LYS A 120 7.01 -3.07 -6.58
C LYS A 120 7.02 -4.58 -6.81
N MET A 121 7.53 -4.98 -7.96
CA MET A 121 7.55 -6.34 -8.48
C MET A 121 8.95 -6.95 -8.28
N TYR A 122 9.02 -8.03 -7.52
CA TYR A 122 10.26 -8.76 -7.27
C TYR A 122 10.36 -9.97 -8.23
N PRO A 123 11.54 -10.29 -8.79
CA PRO A 123 11.68 -11.34 -9.82
C PRO A 123 11.11 -12.70 -9.41
N GLN A 124 11.34 -13.10 -8.16
CA GLN A 124 10.91 -14.38 -7.58
C GLN A 124 9.58 -14.29 -6.80
N GLY A 125 8.90 -13.14 -6.83
CA GLY A 125 7.65 -12.95 -6.11
C GLY A 125 6.49 -13.60 -6.86
N ARG A 126 5.87 -14.65 -6.29
CA ARG A 126 4.63 -15.26 -6.84
C ARG A 126 3.59 -14.18 -7.18
N MET A 127 3.39 -13.25 -6.25
CA MET A 127 2.47 -12.14 -6.41
C MET A 127 2.92 -11.13 -7.48
N SER A 128 4.22 -10.85 -7.53
CA SER A 128 4.81 -9.96 -8.53
C SER A 128 4.71 -10.52 -9.95
N HIS A 129 4.69 -11.84 -10.13
CA HIS A 129 4.40 -12.46 -11.42
C HIS A 129 2.99 -12.09 -11.90
N HIS A 130 1.99 -12.24 -11.05
CA HIS A 130 0.61 -11.90 -11.40
C HIS A 130 0.43 -10.44 -11.82
N PHE A 131 1.01 -9.52 -11.05
CA PHE A 131 0.94 -8.10 -11.40
C PHE A 131 1.63 -7.78 -12.73
N ARG A 132 2.67 -8.53 -13.13
CA ARG A 132 3.29 -8.39 -14.45
C ARG A 132 2.34 -8.84 -15.56
N GLU A 133 1.65 -9.95 -15.37
CA GLU A 133 0.76 -10.53 -16.38
C GLU A 133 -0.58 -9.80 -16.52
N MET A 134 -1.08 -9.20 -15.43
CA MET A 134 -2.36 -8.53 -15.39
C MET A 134 -2.46 -7.41 -16.45
N LYS A 135 -3.58 -7.38 -17.18
CA LYS A 135 -3.91 -6.46 -18.25
C LYS A 135 -5.16 -5.66 -17.93
N VAL A 136 -5.27 -4.48 -18.52
CA VAL A 136 -6.50 -3.69 -18.45
C VAL A 136 -7.68 -4.55 -18.90
N GLY A 137 -8.75 -4.54 -18.12
CA GLY A 137 -9.91 -5.42 -18.28
C GLY A 137 -9.94 -6.60 -17.31
N ASP A 138 -8.80 -6.99 -16.75
CA ASP A 138 -8.71 -8.04 -15.73
C ASP A 138 -9.29 -7.58 -14.39
N TYR A 139 -9.52 -8.51 -13.47
CA TYR A 139 -10.10 -8.26 -12.16
C TYR A 139 -9.17 -8.70 -11.02
N MET A 140 -9.33 -8.05 -9.88
CA MET A 140 -8.65 -8.34 -8.63
C MET A 140 -9.65 -8.70 -7.54
N SER A 141 -9.46 -9.85 -6.89
CA SER A 141 -10.15 -10.19 -5.65
C SER A 141 -9.58 -9.40 -4.48
N VAL A 142 -10.38 -8.54 -3.86
CA VAL A 142 -9.99 -7.69 -2.73
C VAL A 142 -10.91 -7.90 -1.53
N LYS A 143 -10.32 -8.02 -0.34
CA LYS A 143 -11.04 -8.08 0.96
C LYS A 143 -10.50 -7.00 1.89
N GLY A 144 -11.37 -6.36 2.67
CA GLY A 144 -10.95 -5.30 3.59
C GLY A 144 -12.11 -4.56 4.25
N PRO A 145 -11.84 -3.60 5.13
CA PRO A 145 -10.51 -3.19 5.56
C PRO A 145 -9.87 -4.19 6.54
N LYS A 146 -8.53 -4.22 6.60
CA LYS A 146 -7.73 -5.04 7.51
C LYS A 146 -6.64 -4.20 8.18
N GLY A 147 -6.15 -4.65 9.34
CA GLY A 147 -5.12 -3.96 10.10
C GLY A 147 -5.64 -3.36 11.41
N ARG A 148 -4.73 -3.20 12.37
CA ARG A 148 -5.04 -2.76 13.74
C ARG A 148 -4.92 -1.25 13.93
N PHE A 149 -4.09 -0.59 13.13
CA PHE A 149 -3.89 0.85 13.22
C PHE A 149 -5.09 1.58 12.62
N LYS A 150 -5.56 2.61 13.32
CA LYS A 150 -6.62 3.50 12.85
C LYS A 150 -6.21 4.92 13.22
N TYR A 151 -5.93 5.73 12.22
CA TYR A 151 -5.57 7.12 12.42
C TYR A 151 -6.81 7.97 12.77
N GLN A 152 -6.65 8.89 13.72
CA GLN A 152 -7.63 9.93 14.01
C GLN A 152 -6.91 11.29 14.02
N PRO A 153 -7.53 12.36 13.46
CA PRO A 153 -6.93 13.69 13.45
C PRO A 153 -6.52 14.16 14.84
N GLY A 154 -5.29 14.62 14.99
CA GLY A 154 -4.76 15.15 16.25
C GLY A 154 -4.53 14.13 17.36
N GLN A 155 -4.51 12.82 17.07
CA GLN A 155 -4.26 11.79 18.10
C GLN A 155 -2.86 11.88 18.74
N VAL A 156 -1.89 12.46 18.03
CA VAL A 156 -0.52 12.70 18.48
C VAL A 156 -0.05 14.05 17.94
N ARG A 157 0.96 14.64 18.58
CA ARG A 157 1.56 15.89 18.10
C ARG A 157 2.38 15.66 16.84
N ALA A 158 3.13 14.55 16.77
CA ALA A 158 3.89 14.21 15.59
C ALA A 158 4.13 12.70 15.43
N PHE A 159 4.29 12.29 14.17
CA PHE A 159 4.79 10.98 13.80
C PHE A 159 6.25 11.01 13.40
N GLY A 160 7.02 10.05 13.90
CA GLY A 160 8.19 9.54 13.19
C GLY A 160 7.75 8.39 12.28
N MET A 161 8.10 8.41 11.01
CA MET A 161 7.77 7.33 10.07
C MET A 161 9.06 6.80 9.49
N ILE A 162 9.22 5.48 9.48
CA ILE A 162 10.40 4.80 8.93
C ILE A 162 9.92 3.78 7.91
N ALA A 163 10.14 4.07 6.63
CA ALA A 163 9.71 3.26 5.51
C ALA A 163 10.89 2.62 4.78
N GLY A 164 10.72 1.37 4.34
CA GLY A 164 11.67 0.68 3.47
C GLY A 164 10.99 0.15 2.20
N GLY A 165 11.46 0.58 1.02
CA GLY A 165 10.93 0.10 -0.26
C GLY A 165 9.41 0.28 -0.39
N SER A 166 8.66 -0.81 -0.58
CA SER A 166 7.20 -0.78 -0.68
C SER A 166 6.47 -0.46 0.63
N GLY A 167 7.16 -0.42 1.77
CA GLY A 167 6.60 0.01 3.06
C GLY A 167 6.23 1.49 3.13
N ILE A 168 6.48 2.26 2.07
CA ILE A 168 6.06 3.66 1.97
C ILE A 168 4.55 3.84 1.87
N THR A 169 3.80 2.90 1.28
CA THR A 169 2.37 3.10 1.00
C THR A 169 1.49 3.32 2.25
N PRO A 170 1.66 2.60 3.38
CA PRO A 170 0.96 2.96 4.61
C PRO A 170 1.39 4.33 5.16
N MET A 171 2.66 4.71 5.05
CA MET A 171 3.13 6.03 5.49
C MET A 171 2.55 7.13 4.62
N PHE A 172 2.52 6.93 3.31
CA PHE A 172 1.94 7.85 2.33
C PHE A 172 0.44 8.06 2.59
N GLN A 173 -0.31 6.99 2.85
CA GLN A 173 -1.75 7.09 3.16
C GLN A 173 -2.00 7.95 4.41
N VAL A 174 -1.28 7.68 5.51
CA VAL A 174 -1.42 8.45 6.75
C VAL A 174 -0.97 9.90 6.55
N THR A 175 0.17 10.11 5.89
CA THR A 175 0.72 11.45 5.61
C THR A 175 -0.26 12.28 4.78
N ARG A 176 -0.80 11.71 3.70
CA ARG A 176 -1.76 12.39 2.83
C ARG A 176 -3.03 12.78 3.59
N ALA A 177 -3.56 11.87 4.41
CA ALA A 177 -4.75 12.14 5.23
C ALA A 177 -4.53 13.28 6.25
N ILE A 178 -3.34 13.38 6.84
CA ILE A 178 -2.96 14.47 7.75
C ILE A 178 -2.84 15.78 6.99
N LEU A 179 -2.08 15.79 5.89
CA LEU A 179 -1.74 17.03 5.20
C LEU A 179 -2.92 17.64 4.42
N GLU A 180 -3.78 16.80 3.83
CA GLU A 180 -4.96 17.26 3.11
C GLU A 180 -6.11 17.69 4.03
N ASN A 181 -6.06 17.36 5.33
CA ASN A 181 -7.02 17.84 6.32
C ASN A 181 -6.56 19.19 6.92
N PRO A 182 -7.26 20.31 6.63
CA PRO A 182 -6.87 21.63 7.16
C PRO A 182 -7.09 21.76 8.67
N GLN A 183 -7.85 20.87 9.30
CA GLN A 183 -8.08 20.88 10.76
C GLN A 183 -7.05 20.04 11.53
N ASP A 184 -6.15 19.35 10.82
CA ASP A 184 -5.15 18.47 11.43
C ASP A 184 -3.79 19.15 11.49
N ASN A 185 -3.28 19.38 12.69
CA ASN A 185 -1.98 20.04 12.90
C ASN A 185 -0.84 19.05 13.21
N THR A 186 -1.09 17.76 13.06
CA THR A 186 -0.10 16.71 13.31
C THR A 186 1.09 16.88 12.36
N LYS A 187 2.31 16.81 12.90
CA LYS A 187 3.55 16.85 12.11
C LYS A 187 3.99 15.44 11.71
N VAL A 188 4.61 15.31 10.54
CA VAL A 188 5.10 14.03 10.01
C VAL A 188 6.56 14.18 9.64
N HIS A 189 7.38 13.28 10.19
CA HIS A 189 8.80 13.16 9.90
C HIS A 189 9.05 11.79 9.30
N LEU A 190 9.45 11.72 8.04
CA LEU A 190 9.62 10.46 7.31
C LEU A 190 11.10 10.22 6.98
N ILE A 191 11.64 9.10 7.46
CA ILE A 191 12.88 8.51 6.95
C ILE A 191 12.49 7.45 5.94
N TYR A 192 12.92 7.60 4.68
CA TYR A 192 12.58 6.66 3.61
C TYR A 192 13.84 6.01 3.01
N ALA A 193 13.97 4.70 3.22
CA ALA A 193 15.13 3.92 2.83
C ALA A 193 14.90 3.03 1.61
N ASN A 194 15.81 3.10 0.64
CA ASN A 194 15.79 2.31 -0.60
C ASN A 194 17.21 1.85 -0.95
N VAL A 195 17.34 0.93 -1.92
CA VAL A 195 18.67 0.45 -2.36
C VAL A 195 19.30 1.50 -3.27
N THR A 196 18.63 1.84 -4.37
CA THR A 196 19.08 2.84 -5.35
C THR A 196 18.13 4.03 -5.41
N TYR A 197 18.53 5.11 -6.08
CA TYR A 197 17.66 6.27 -6.31
C TYR A 197 16.40 5.92 -7.10
N ASP A 198 16.52 5.07 -8.13
CA ASP A 198 15.40 4.64 -8.98
C ASP A 198 14.39 3.73 -8.24
N ASP A 199 14.76 3.23 -7.06
CA ASP A 199 13.88 2.43 -6.22
C ASP A 199 12.93 3.28 -5.37
N ILE A 200 13.10 4.60 -5.30
CA ILE A 200 12.29 5.50 -4.47
C ILE A 200 10.89 5.63 -5.07
N LEU A 201 9.92 4.96 -4.45
CA LEU A 201 8.53 5.00 -4.88
C LEU A 201 7.89 6.32 -4.47
N LEU A 202 7.00 6.85 -5.33
CA LEU A 202 6.23 8.07 -5.06
C LEU A 202 7.10 9.30 -4.78
N LYS A 203 8.32 9.35 -5.34
CA LYS A 203 9.28 10.41 -5.03
C LYS A 203 8.72 11.80 -5.36
N GLU A 204 8.16 11.96 -6.56
CA GLU A 204 7.59 13.23 -7.01
C GLU A 204 6.43 13.68 -6.11
N GLU A 205 5.54 12.76 -5.74
CA GLU A 205 4.42 13.04 -4.84
C GLU A 205 4.92 13.43 -3.43
N LEU A 206 5.93 12.74 -2.89
CA LEU A 206 6.53 13.03 -1.59
C LEU A 206 7.28 14.37 -1.57
N ASP A 207 8.09 14.65 -2.59
CA ASP A 207 8.80 15.94 -2.73
C ASP A 207 7.80 17.09 -2.83
N SER A 208 6.70 16.90 -3.59
CA SER A 208 5.63 17.89 -3.67
C SER A 208 4.95 18.12 -2.32
N MET A 209 4.68 17.08 -1.54
CA MET A 209 4.15 17.23 -0.19
C MET A 209 5.10 18.01 0.72
N ALA A 210 6.41 17.73 0.64
CA ALA A 210 7.41 18.42 1.47
C ALA A 210 7.51 19.90 1.10
N LYS A 211 7.42 20.23 -0.19
CA LYS A 211 7.39 21.60 -0.69
C LYS A 211 6.11 22.35 -0.30
N ASN A 212 4.96 21.70 -0.37
CA ASN A 212 3.66 22.33 -0.11
C ASN A 212 3.36 22.47 1.39
N TYR A 213 3.97 21.63 2.24
CA TYR A 213 3.74 21.62 3.69
C TYR A 213 5.04 21.61 4.51
N PRO A 214 5.97 22.57 4.30
CA PRO A 214 7.32 22.52 4.89
C PRO A 214 7.35 22.54 6.42
N ASP A 215 6.33 23.12 7.07
CA ASP A 215 6.23 23.18 8.53
C ASP A 215 5.63 21.92 9.17
N ARG A 216 4.92 21.10 8.37
CA ARG A 216 4.20 19.91 8.84
C ARG A 216 4.79 18.60 8.32
N PHE A 217 5.48 18.60 7.18
CA PHE A 217 6.06 17.38 6.60
C PHE A 217 7.54 17.56 6.28
N LYS A 218 8.36 16.68 6.86
CA LYS A 218 9.79 16.58 6.58
C LYS A 218 10.10 15.18 6.11
N ILE A 219 10.89 15.07 5.05
CA ILE A 219 11.35 13.80 4.51
C ILE A 219 12.87 13.77 4.46
N TYR A 220 13.45 12.62 4.81
CA TYR A 220 14.87 12.33 4.72
C TYR A 220 15.06 10.99 4.01
N TYR A 221 15.73 11.02 2.86
CA TYR A 221 15.98 9.83 2.05
C TYR A 221 17.28 9.16 2.47
N VAL A 222 17.31 7.82 2.44
CA VAL A 222 18.49 7.01 2.76
C VAL A 222 18.69 5.95 1.67
N LEU A 223 19.89 5.88 1.10
CA LEU A 223 20.21 4.95 0.01
C LEU A 223 21.39 4.05 0.34
N ASN A 224 21.28 2.76 0.02
CA ASN A 224 22.43 1.85 0.12
C ASN A 224 23.48 2.11 -0.98
N GLN A 225 23.01 2.43 -2.18
CA GLN A 225 23.79 2.68 -3.38
C GLN A 225 23.39 4.05 -3.96
N PRO A 226 23.83 5.15 -3.32
CA PRO A 226 23.50 6.49 -3.79
C PRO A 226 24.24 6.84 -5.10
N PRO A 227 23.72 7.80 -5.89
CA PRO A 227 24.48 8.43 -6.97
C PRO A 227 25.67 9.22 -6.41
N GLU A 228 26.63 9.61 -7.27
CA GLU A 228 27.82 10.37 -6.86
C GLU A 228 27.48 11.66 -6.11
N ILE A 229 26.41 12.34 -6.50
CA ILE A 229 25.90 13.54 -5.86
C ILE A 229 24.67 13.15 -5.04
N TRP A 230 24.84 13.01 -3.73
CA TRP A 230 23.79 12.64 -2.79
C TRP A 230 23.92 13.40 -1.47
N ASP A 231 22.84 14.03 -1.04
CA ASP A 231 22.74 14.83 0.20
C ASP A 231 21.97 14.12 1.33
N GLY A 232 21.41 12.94 1.04
CA GLY A 232 20.70 12.11 2.00
C GLY A 232 21.60 11.15 2.78
N GLY A 233 20.97 10.23 3.49
CA GLY A 233 21.67 9.20 4.25
C GLY A 233 22.26 8.12 3.34
N VAL A 234 23.38 7.53 3.77
CA VAL A 234 24.04 6.44 3.04
C VAL A 234 24.07 5.18 3.90
N GLY A 235 23.75 4.04 3.30
CA GLY A 235 23.74 2.73 3.96
C GLY A 235 22.36 2.37 4.52
N PHE A 236 22.34 1.73 5.67
CA PHE A 236 21.10 1.42 6.39
C PHE A 236 20.71 2.58 7.31
N VAL A 237 19.42 2.68 7.63
CA VAL A 237 18.95 3.65 8.62
C VAL A 237 19.67 3.39 9.95
N SER A 238 20.38 4.39 10.46
CA SER A 238 21.09 4.30 11.74
C SER A 238 20.30 4.94 12.88
N LYS A 239 20.74 4.68 14.10
CA LYS A 239 20.21 5.32 15.31
C LYS A 239 20.37 6.84 15.26
N GLU A 240 21.49 7.33 14.75
CA GLU A 240 21.80 8.75 14.62
C GLU A 240 20.86 9.42 13.62
N MET A 241 20.55 8.76 12.51
CA MET A 241 19.55 9.25 11.55
C MET A 241 18.17 9.36 12.19
N ILE A 242 17.75 8.37 12.97
CA ILE A 242 16.47 8.42 13.70
C ILE A 242 16.47 9.59 14.68
N GLN A 243 17.53 9.75 15.48
CA GLN A 243 17.63 10.83 16.45
C GLN A 243 17.65 12.23 15.80
N ALA A 244 18.25 12.37 14.62
CA ALA A 244 18.33 13.63 13.91
C ALA A 244 17.03 14.00 13.16
N HIS A 245 16.32 13.01 12.61
CA HIS A 245 15.22 13.26 11.68
C HIS A 245 13.82 12.94 12.24
N CYS A 246 13.69 12.09 13.26
CA CYS A 246 12.42 11.80 13.94
C CYS A 246 12.22 12.69 15.18
N PRO A 247 10.96 12.92 15.60
CA PRO A 247 10.68 13.61 16.86
C PRO A 247 11.19 12.79 18.05
N ALA A 248 11.81 13.46 19.03
CA ALA A 248 12.29 12.82 20.26
C ALA A 248 11.15 12.11 21.03
N PRO A 249 11.44 11.03 21.78
CA PRO A 249 10.42 10.30 22.54
C PRO A 249 9.65 11.21 23.50
N ALA A 250 8.32 11.16 23.42
CA ALA A 250 7.41 11.84 24.33
C ALA A 250 6.04 11.13 24.29
N ALA A 251 5.20 11.36 25.31
CA ALA A 251 3.89 10.71 25.42
C ALA A 251 2.94 11.02 24.24
N ASP A 252 3.19 12.14 23.53
CA ASP A 252 2.41 12.62 22.38
C ASP A 252 3.11 12.36 21.03
N ILE A 253 4.05 11.42 21.00
CA ILE A 253 4.80 11.00 19.80
C ILE A 253 4.55 9.52 19.52
N GLN A 254 4.37 9.21 18.24
CA GLN A 254 4.29 7.83 17.78
C GLN A 254 5.21 7.59 16.59
N VAL A 255 5.89 6.45 16.58
CA VAL A 255 6.76 6.00 15.50
C VAL A 255 6.10 4.86 14.75
N LEU A 256 5.88 5.06 13.45
CA LEU A 256 5.35 4.06 12.53
C LEU A 256 6.50 3.47 11.71
N ARG A 257 6.55 2.14 11.59
CA ARG A 257 7.55 1.46 10.76
C ARG A 257 6.95 0.43 9.81
N CYS A 258 7.44 0.39 8.58
CA CYS A 258 7.06 -0.62 7.60
C CYS A 258 8.19 -0.82 6.59
N GLY A 259 8.61 -2.06 6.39
CA GLY A 259 9.71 -2.41 5.50
C GLY A 259 10.02 -3.90 5.56
N PRO A 260 11.13 -4.35 4.94
CA PRO A 260 11.57 -5.73 5.03
C PRO A 260 11.77 -6.20 6.48
N PRO A 261 11.54 -7.49 6.81
CA PRO A 261 11.65 -7.98 8.19
C PRO A 261 12.99 -7.67 8.89
N PRO A 262 14.16 -7.78 8.22
CA PRO A 262 15.44 -7.41 8.84
C PRO A 262 15.51 -5.92 9.22
N MET A 263 14.99 -5.05 8.35
CA MET A 263 14.91 -3.61 8.61
C MET A 263 13.99 -3.34 9.80
N ASN A 264 12.78 -3.90 9.82
CA ASN A 264 11.84 -3.70 10.92
C ASN A 264 12.45 -4.13 12.27
N LYS A 265 13.17 -5.26 12.29
CA LYS A 265 13.86 -5.75 13.50
C LYS A 265 14.95 -4.78 13.97
N ALA A 266 15.78 -4.28 13.06
CA ALA A 266 16.82 -3.29 13.37
C ALA A 266 16.21 -1.98 13.89
N MET A 267 15.14 -1.48 13.24
CA MET A 267 14.48 -0.24 13.67
C MET A 267 13.87 -0.35 15.06
N ALA A 268 13.28 -1.51 15.40
CA ALA A 268 12.78 -1.75 16.75
C ALA A 268 13.91 -1.61 17.79
N ALA A 269 15.06 -2.24 17.54
CA ALA A 269 16.21 -2.16 18.45
C ALA A 269 16.74 -0.72 18.59
N HIS A 270 16.90 0.02 17.49
CA HIS A 270 17.34 1.42 17.56
C HIS A 270 16.35 2.31 18.31
N LEU A 271 15.04 2.11 18.11
CA LEU A 271 14.01 2.87 18.82
C LEU A 271 14.00 2.56 20.33
N ASP A 272 14.15 1.29 20.71
CA ASP A 272 14.26 0.88 22.11
C ASP A 272 15.48 1.53 22.78
N GLU A 273 16.63 1.54 22.11
CA GLU A 273 17.85 2.18 22.61
C GLU A 273 17.79 3.72 22.65
N LEU A 274 16.91 4.34 21.86
CA LEU A 274 16.66 5.78 21.89
C LEU A 274 15.60 6.17 22.93
N GLY A 275 15.00 5.19 23.61
CA GLY A 275 14.00 5.43 24.67
C GLY A 275 12.56 5.56 24.18
N TYR A 276 12.25 5.15 22.94
CA TYR A 276 10.86 5.03 22.51
C TYR A 276 10.23 3.77 23.14
N THR A 277 9.16 3.95 23.90
CA THR A 277 8.48 2.80 24.53
C THR A 277 7.71 1.98 23.50
N LYS A 278 7.24 0.78 23.87
CA LYS A 278 6.49 -0.09 22.96
C LYS A 278 5.17 0.52 22.51
N GLU A 279 4.54 1.33 23.37
CA GLU A 279 3.28 2.04 23.09
C GLU A 279 3.47 3.16 22.07
N MET A 280 4.68 3.76 22.04
CA MET A 280 5.06 4.75 21.04
C MET A 280 5.34 4.12 19.68
N GLN A 281 5.43 2.79 19.56
CA GLN A 281 5.84 2.14 18.31
C GLN A 281 4.70 1.36 17.67
N PHE A 282 4.55 1.48 16.35
CA PHE A 282 3.65 0.63 15.58
C PHE A 282 4.35 0.09 14.32
N GLN A 283 4.28 -1.23 14.12
CA GLN A 283 4.73 -1.87 12.90
C GLN A 283 3.50 -2.30 12.08
N PHE A 284 3.44 -1.85 10.82
CA PHE A 284 2.43 -2.29 9.85
C PHE A 284 2.63 -3.74 9.39
#